data_AF-A0A7C3VVQ6-F1
#
_entry.id   AF-A0A7C3VVQ6-F1
#
_cell.length_a   1.000
_cell.length_b   1.000
_cell.length_c   1.000
_cell.angle_alpha   90.00
_cell.angle_beta   90.00
_cell.angle_gamma   90.00
#
_symmetry.space_group_name_H-M   'P 1'
#
loop_
_entity.id
_entity.type
_entity.pdbx_description
1 polymer ?
#
loop_
_entity_poly.entity_id
_entity_poly.type
_entity_poly.pdbx_seq_one_letter_code
_entity_poly.pdbx_strand_id
1 'polypeptide(L)'
;MRLQRKRWRIRAWRKRRELRSVMDRTSKITAKDIIVFSTMRNERIRLPFFLRYYRNMGVNHFVIVDNNSDDGSAEFLRDQDDVSLWTSDKSYKRARFGVDWLNWLQRKYAHNHWVLVVDPEEFLIYPFCDTRPLRALTDWLDASSIKSFGAMLLDMYPKGPIDQQPYREGQNPFEIASWFDSGNYMISKNKIFGNLWIQGGPRTRK
;
A
#
# COMPACT_ATOMS: atom_id res chain seq x y z
N MET A 1 -18.20 -4.33 -17.59
CA MET A 1 -17.06 -4.82 -16.78
C MET A 1 -15.93 -5.51 -17.58
N ARG A 2 -16.18 -6.50 -18.45
CA ARG A 2 -15.12 -7.28 -19.13
C ARG A 2 -14.17 -6.44 -20.01
N LEU A 3 -14.68 -5.50 -20.81
CA LEU A 3 -13.87 -4.61 -21.67
C LEU A 3 -13.01 -3.63 -20.86
N GLN A 4 -13.57 -3.05 -19.80
CA GLN A 4 -12.85 -2.13 -18.92
C GLN A 4 -11.67 -2.83 -18.23
N ARG A 5 -11.87 -4.07 -17.75
CA ARG A 5 -10.78 -4.89 -17.20
C ARG A 5 -9.69 -5.18 -18.23
N LYS A 6 -10.06 -5.53 -19.48
CA LYS A 6 -9.10 -5.73 -20.58
C LYS A 6 -8.30 -4.45 -20.85
N ARG A 7 -8.96 -3.28 -20.90
CA ARG A 7 -8.31 -1.97 -21.10
C ARG A 7 -7.25 -1.72 -20.02
N TRP A 8 -7.58 -1.91 -18.75
CA TRP A 8 -6.63 -1.70 -17.66
C TRP A 8 -5.44 -2.65 -17.68
N ARG A 9 -5.67 -3.92 -18.05
CA ARG A 9 -4.58 -4.89 -18.23
C ARG A 9 -3.63 -4.52 -19.36
N ILE A 10 -4.17 -4.10 -20.51
CA ILE A 10 -3.36 -3.64 -21.65
C ILE A 10 -2.57 -2.39 -21.25
N ARG A 11 -3.20 -1.48 -20.52
CA ARG A 11 -2.53 -0.27 -20.04
C ARG A 11 -1.37 -0.58 -19.10
N ALA A 12 -1.58 -1.41 -18.09
CA ALA A 12 -0.52 -1.87 -17.20
C ALA A 12 0.64 -2.54 -17.98
N TRP A 13 0.30 -3.41 -18.94
CA TRP A 13 1.30 -4.04 -19.81
C TRP A 13 2.09 -3.04 -20.68
N ARG A 14 1.47 -1.95 -21.15
CA ARG A 14 2.18 -0.88 -21.86
C ARG A 14 3.08 -0.08 -20.90
N LYS A 15 2.54 0.24 -19.72
CA LYS A 15 3.20 1.03 -18.67
C LYS A 15 4.38 0.33 -18.02
N ARG A 16 4.51 -0.99 -18.15
CA ARG A 16 5.71 -1.73 -17.72
C ARG A 16 7.02 -1.21 -18.30
N ARG A 17 6.98 -0.60 -19.50
CA ARG A 17 8.17 -0.03 -20.16
C ARG A 17 8.69 1.23 -19.48
N GLU A 18 7.93 1.79 -18.54
CA GLU A 18 8.33 2.93 -17.71
C GLU A 18 9.07 2.48 -16.45
N LEU A 19 9.12 1.18 -16.17
CA LEU A 19 9.78 0.64 -14.99
C LEU A 19 11.18 0.12 -15.34
N ARG A 20 12.16 0.52 -14.53
CA ARG A 20 13.49 -0.06 -14.49
C ARG A 20 13.66 -0.84 -13.18
N SER A 21 14.13 -2.07 -13.24
CA SER A 21 14.49 -2.81 -12.03
C SER A 21 15.78 -2.21 -11.45
N VAL A 22 15.75 -1.89 -10.15
CA VAL A 22 16.94 -1.48 -9.38
C VAL A 22 17.50 -2.69 -8.65
N MET A 23 16.62 -3.49 -8.04
CA MET A 23 16.98 -4.72 -7.36
C MET A 23 15.79 -5.68 -7.40
N ASP A 24 15.90 -6.77 -8.16
CA ASP A 24 14.84 -7.78 -8.26
C ASP A 24 15.17 -8.98 -7.36
N ARG A 25 14.51 -9.06 -6.21
CA ARG A 25 14.57 -10.19 -5.28
C ARG A 25 13.33 -11.07 -5.34
N THR A 26 12.52 -10.99 -6.41
CA THR A 26 11.26 -11.74 -6.50
C THR A 26 11.45 -13.25 -6.56
N SER A 27 12.66 -13.72 -6.86
CA SER A 27 13.02 -15.14 -6.74
C SER A 27 12.97 -15.66 -5.29
N LYS A 28 12.97 -14.78 -4.29
CA LYS A 28 12.81 -15.15 -2.87
C LYS A 28 11.34 -15.38 -2.48
N ILE A 29 10.38 -14.95 -3.30
CA ILE A 29 8.94 -15.07 -3.00
C ILE A 29 8.53 -16.54 -3.07
N THR A 30 7.95 -17.05 -1.98
CA THR A 30 7.41 -18.41 -1.86
C THR A 30 5.89 -18.42 -1.86
N ALA A 31 5.27 -19.54 -2.23
CA ALA A 31 3.81 -19.65 -2.42
C ALA A 31 2.94 -19.23 -1.21
N LYS A 32 3.50 -19.17 0.01
CA LYS A 32 2.78 -18.77 1.23
C LYS A 32 3.01 -17.31 1.61
N ASP A 33 3.79 -16.58 0.86
CA ASP A 33 4.20 -15.22 1.22
C ASP A 33 3.05 -14.23 1.05
N ILE A 34 2.95 -13.32 2.02
CA ILE A 34 2.11 -12.13 1.95
C ILE A 34 2.98 -10.98 1.46
N ILE A 35 2.51 -10.28 0.43
CA ILE A 35 3.32 -9.29 -0.30
C ILE A 35 2.71 -7.90 -0.19
N VAL A 36 3.52 -6.92 0.19
CA VAL A 36 3.13 -5.50 0.13
C VAL A 36 3.57 -4.90 -1.20
N PHE A 37 2.68 -4.17 -1.84
CA PHE A 37 2.95 -3.36 -3.02
C PHE A 37 2.75 -1.88 -2.69
N SER A 38 3.72 -1.04 -3.05
CA SER A 38 3.63 0.40 -2.82
C SER A 38 4.32 1.21 -3.92
N THR A 39 3.82 2.40 -4.20
CA THR A 39 4.49 3.40 -5.03
C THR A 39 4.76 4.64 -4.19
N MET A 40 5.96 5.18 -4.25
CA MET A 40 6.35 6.29 -3.38
C MET A 40 7.36 7.21 -4.03
N ARG A 41 7.49 8.42 -3.48
CA ARG A 41 8.52 9.38 -3.85
C ARG A 41 8.87 10.22 -2.63
N ASN A 42 10.15 10.32 -2.33
CA ASN A 42 10.68 11.11 -1.22
C ASN A 42 10.04 10.76 0.14
N GLU A 43 10.06 9.46 0.46
CA GLU A 43 9.42 8.89 1.64
C GLU A 43 10.41 8.33 2.66
N ARG A 44 11.69 8.74 2.57
CA ARG A 44 12.81 8.20 3.37
C ARG A 44 12.51 8.22 4.86
N ILE A 45 11.85 9.28 5.32
CA ILE A 45 11.51 9.48 6.73
C ILE A 45 10.53 8.42 7.25
N ARG A 46 9.54 7.99 6.44
CA ARG A 46 8.48 7.04 6.84
C ARG A 46 8.90 5.58 6.67
N LEU A 47 9.79 5.31 5.71
CA LEU A 47 10.19 3.97 5.30
C LEU A 47 10.64 3.03 6.45
N PRO A 48 11.47 3.46 7.43
CA PRO A 48 11.89 2.57 8.51
C PRO A 48 10.73 2.07 9.38
N PHE A 49 9.75 2.93 9.68
CA PHE A 49 8.57 2.52 10.44
C PHE A 49 7.66 1.65 9.58
N PHE A 50 7.38 2.06 8.33
CA PHE A 50 6.54 1.34 7.38
C PHE A 50 6.97 -0.13 7.20
N LEU A 51 8.25 -0.36 6.90
CA LEU A 51 8.76 -1.71 6.73
C LEU A 51 8.69 -2.51 8.03
N ARG A 52 9.09 -1.91 9.16
CA ARG A 52 9.03 -2.58 10.47
C ARG A 52 7.61 -2.98 10.84
N TYR A 53 6.63 -2.10 10.62
CA TYR A 53 5.23 -2.33 10.92
C TYR A 53 4.70 -3.57 10.18
N TYR A 54 4.90 -3.61 8.86
CA TYR A 54 4.41 -4.73 8.05
C TYR A 54 5.19 -6.02 8.25
N ARG A 55 6.51 -5.96 8.49
CA ARG A 55 7.31 -7.12 8.90
C ARG A 55 6.80 -7.72 10.19
N ASN A 56 6.54 -6.90 11.20
CA ASN A 56 5.97 -7.35 12.49
C ASN A 56 4.58 -7.98 12.31
N MET A 57 3.81 -7.51 11.34
CA MET A 57 2.50 -8.07 10.99
C MET A 57 2.61 -9.41 10.22
N GLY A 58 3.79 -9.78 9.74
CA GLY A 58 4.04 -11.02 9.01
C GLY A 58 4.04 -10.90 7.48
N VAL A 59 4.23 -9.68 6.94
CA VAL A 59 4.54 -9.49 5.52
C VAL A 59 5.92 -10.06 5.24
N ASN A 60 6.03 -10.82 4.15
CA ASN A 60 7.23 -11.58 3.80
C ASN A 60 8.08 -10.89 2.73
N HIS A 61 7.45 -10.12 1.85
CA HIS A 61 8.14 -9.46 0.73
C HIS A 61 7.50 -8.12 0.39
N PHE A 62 8.31 -7.18 -0.06
CA PHE A 62 7.89 -5.86 -0.50
C PHE A 62 8.23 -5.65 -1.97
N VAL A 63 7.26 -5.25 -2.77
CA VAL A 63 7.43 -4.85 -4.16
C VAL A 63 7.16 -3.35 -4.26
N ILE A 64 8.24 -2.59 -4.39
CA ILE A 64 8.19 -1.13 -4.30
C ILE A 64 8.53 -0.50 -5.65
N VAL A 65 7.76 0.53 -6.02
CA VAL A 65 8.08 1.44 -7.12
C VAL A 65 8.48 2.80 -6.55
N ASP A 66 9.77 3.12 -6.62
CA ASP A 66 10.29 4.44 -6.34
C ASP A 66 10.12 5.37 -7.55
N ASN A 67 9.40 6.48 -7.39
CA ASN A 67 9.17 7.43 -8.48
C ASN A 67 10.20 8.57 -8.46
N ASN A 68 11.46 8.20 -8.67
CA ASN A 68 12.59 9.12 -8.83
C ASN A 68 12.78 9.99 -7.57
N SER A 69 12.99 9.31 -6.43
CA SER A 69 13.32 9.98 -5.18
C SER A 69 14.76 10.51 -5.18
N ASP A 70 14.98 11.57 -4.42
CA ASP A 70 16.28 12.24 -4.24
C ASP A 70 16.69 12.39 -2.76
N ASP A 71 15.95 11.76 -1.84
CA ASP A 71 16.11 11.85 -0.39
C ASP A 71 16.80 10.63 0.24
N GLY A 72 17.35 9.72 -0.56
CA GLY A 72 17.96 8.47 -0.09
C GLY A 72 16.98 7.29 0.03
N SER A 73 15.70 7.45 -0.34
CA SER A 73 14.69 6.37 -0.27
C SER A 73 15.10 5.13 -1.07
N ALA A 74 15.62 5.32 -2.28
CA ALA A 74 15.97 4.22 -3.18
C ALA A 74 17.15 3.40 -2.64
N GLU A 75 18.18 4.07 -2.11
CA GLU A 75 19.35 3.46 -1.49
C GLU A 75 18.94 2.65 -0.26
N PHE A 76 18.15 3.26 0.63
CA PHE A 76 17.64 2.59 1.83
C PHE A 76 16.86 1.32 1.49
N LEU A 77 15.96 1.39 0.50
CA LEU A 77 15.13 0.26 0.06
C LEU A 77 15.95 -0.83 -0.64
N ARG A 78 16.92 -0.44 -1.46
CA ARG A 78 17.78 -1.39 -2.17
C ARG A 78 18.53 -2.30 -1.19
N ASP A 79 18.92 -1.77 -0.04
CA ASP A 79 19.72 -2.48 0.95
C ASP A 79 18.87 -3.42 1.83
N GLN A 80 17.55 -3.44 1.67
CA GLN A 80 16.65 -4.37 2.39
C GLN A 80 16.52 -5.72 1.68
N ASP A 81 16.76 -6.82 2.39
CA ASP A 81 16.83 -8.16 1.80
C ASP A 81 15.49 -8.75 1.33
N ASP A 82 14.39 -8.21 1.83
CA ASP A 82 12.99 -8.57 1.57
C ASP A 82 12.29 -7.56 0.63
N VAL A 83 13.04 -6.63 0.03
CA VAL A 83 12.53 -5.65 -0.92
C VAL A 83 12.99 -5.97 -2.33
N SER A 84 12.03 -6.04 -3.25
CA SER A 84 12.25 -5.87 -4.69
C SER A 84 11.88 -4.45 -5.12
N LEU A 85 12.84 -3.75 -5.68
CA LEU A 85 12.75 -2.33 -6.00
C LEU A 85 12.77 -2.09 -7.52
N TRP A 86 11.76 -1.38 -8.00
CA TRP A 86 11.73 -0.76 -9.32
C TRP A 86 11.75 0.75 -9.17
N THR A 87 12.23 1.44 -10.20
CA THR A 87 12.18 2.89 -10.29
C THR A 87 11.55 3.34 -11.60
N SER A 88 10.99 4.55 -11.59
CA SER A 88 10.43 5.23 -12.77
C SER A 88 10.66 6.73 -12.66
N ASP A 89 11.12 7.34 -13.75
CA ASP A 89 11.23 8.79 -13.94
C ASP A 89 9.97 9.38 -14.61
N LYS A 90 8.95 8.54 -14.90
CA LYS A 90 7.75 8.95 -15.63
C LYS A 90 6.69 9.54 -14.70
N SER A 91 5.74 10.25 -15.30
CA SER A 91 4.70 10.98 -14.57
C SER A 91 3.81 10.04 -13.75
N TYR A 92 3.86 10.22 -12.42
CA TYR A 92 2.99 9.58 -11.44
C TYR A 92 1.50 9.66 -11.79
N LYS A 93 1.03 10.88 -12.08
CA LYS A 93 -0.36 11.15 -12.49
C LYS A 93 -0.73 10.39 -13.78
N ARG A 94 0.16 10.35 -14.78
CA ARG A 94 -0.08 9.59 -16.02
C ARG A 94 -0.03 8.08 -15.81
N ALA A 95 0.57 7.58 -14.74
CA ALA A 95 0.50 6.18 -14.32
C ALA A 95 -0.69 5.89 -13.39
N ARG A 96 -1.64 6.84 -13.28
CA ARG A 96 -2.80 6.78 -12.38
C ARG A 96 -2.40 6.63 -10.92
N PHE A 97 -1.45 7.46 -10.48
CA PHE A 97 -0.93 7.43 -9.12
C PHE A 97 -0.31 6.05 -8.81
N GLY A 98 0.62 5.61 -9.67
CA GLY A 98 1.34 4.34 -9.52
C GLY A 98 0.54 3.07 -9.84
N VAL A 99 -0.79 3.14 -9.86
CA VAL A 99 -1.69 1.97 -10.05
C VAL A 99 -1.38 1.18 -11.32
N ASP A 100 -1.03 1.84 -12.44
CA ASP A 100 -0.70 1.12 -13.67
C ASP A 100 0.59 0.29 -13.54
N TRP A 101 1.58 0.78 -12.79
CA TRP A 101 2.85 0.10 -12.54
C TRP A 101 2.66 -1.08 -11.59
N LEU A 102 1.98 -0.85 -10.46
CA LEU A 102 1.69 -1.91 -9.48
C LEU A 102 0.86 -3.03 -10.10
N ASN A 103 -0.14 -2.71 -10.92
CA ASN A 103 -0.95 -3.73 -11.60
C ASN A 103 -0.12 -4.63 -12.53
N TRP A 104 0.93 -4.08 -13.17
CA TRP A 104 1.84 -4.90 -13.97
C TRP A 104 2.67 -5.84 -13.09
N LEU A 105 3.24 -5.32 -12.01
CA LEU A 105 4.07 -6.10 -11.10
C LEU A 105 3.26 -7.18 -10.37
N GLN A 106 2.06 -6.85 -9.87
CA GLN A 106 1.14 -7.82 -9.27
C GLN A 106 0.76 -8.93 -10.26
N ARG A 107 0.51 -8.58 -11.54
CA ARG A 107 0.23 -9.59 -12.57
C ARG A 107 1.40 -10.57 -12.75
N LYS A 108 2.64 -10.11 -12.57
CA LYS A 108 3.84 -10.92 -12.79
C LYS A 108 4.22 -11.74 -11.55
N TYR A 109 4.06 -11.17 -10.35
CA TYR A 109 4.70 -11.70 -9.14
C TYR A 109 3.73 -12.04 -7.99
N ALA A 110 2.44 -11.68 -8.09
CA ALA A 110 1.48 -11.84 -6.99
C ALA A 110 0.34 -12.82 -7.30
N HIS A 111 0.49 -13.68 -8.31
CA HIS A 111 -0.54 -14.65 -8.61
C HIS A 111 -0.63 -15.69 -7.49
N ASN A 112 -1.83 -15.91 -6.94
CA ASN A 112 -2.11 -16.80 -5.81
C ASN A 112 -1.49 -16.35 -4.47
N HIS A 113 -1.12 -15.08 -4.33
CA HIS A 113 -0.72 -14.49 -3.07
C HIS A 113 -1.78 -13.55 -2.51
N TRP A 114 -1.84 -13.47 -1.19
CA TRP A 114 -2.46 -12.31 -0.55
C TRP A 114 -1.56 -11.10 -0.73
N VAL A 115 -2.15 -10.01 -1.20
CA VAL A 115 -1.45 -8.74 -1.42
C VAL A 115 -2.10 -7.62 -0.65
N LEU A 116 -1.26 -6.75 -0.13
CA LEU A 116 -1.66 -5.47 0.41
C LEU A 116 -1.10 -4.37 -0.48
N VAL A 117 -1.95 -3.42 -0.87
CA VAL A 117 -1.54 -2.24 -1.64
C VAL A 117 -1.76 -1.02 -0.77
N VAL A 118 -0.68 -0.39 -0.34
CA VAL A 118 -0.68 0.69 0.65
C VAL A 118 0.39 1.72 0.32
N ASP A 119 0.11 2.98 0.58
CA ASP A 119 1.11 4.05 0.55
C ASP A 119 1.96 4.04 1.85
N PRO A 120 3.16 4.67 1.88
CA PRO A 120 4.04 4.64 3.07
C PRO A 120 3.47 5.23 4.36
N GLU A 121 2.39 6.00 4.26
CA GLU A 121 1.66 6.58 5.39
C GLU A 121 0.36 5.84 5.73
N GLU A 122 0.01 4.79 4.97
CA GLU A 122 -1.18 3.97 5.22
C GLU A 122 -0.82 2.71 6.00
N PHE A 123 -1.58 2.44 7.06
CA PHE A 123 -1.36 1.29 7.95
C PHE A 123 -2.64 0.48 8.11
N LEU A 124 -2.58 -0.81 7.76
CA LEU A 124 -3.72 -1.70 7.90
C LEU A 124 -3.95 -2.02 9.38
N ILE A 125 -5.17 -1.81 9.85
CA ILE A 125 -5.65 -2.25 11.16
C ILE A 125 -6.80 -3.23 10.95
N TYR A 126 -6.78 -4.34 11.69
CA TYR A 126 -7.84 -5.35 11.69
C TYR A 126 -8.05 -5.90 13.11
N PRO A 127 -9.20 -6.55 13.40
CA PRO A 127 -9.45 -7.08 14.73
C PRO A 127 -8.32 -7.98 15.22
N PHE A 128 -7.81 -7.69 16.42
CA PHE A 128 -6.71 -8.42 17.06
C PHE A 128 -5.36 -8.33 16.31
N CYS A 129 -5.10 -7.29 15.52
CA CYS A 129 -3.83 -7.13 14.80
C CYS A 129 -2.61 -6.93 15.71
N ASP A 130 -2.84 -6.60 16.98
CA ASP A 130 -1.85 -6.52 18.06
C ASP A 130 -1.37 -7.89 18.55
N THR A 131 -2.21 -8.93 18.40
CA THR A 131 -1.97 -10.28 18.95
C THR A 131 -1.99 -11.38 17.88
N ARG A 132 -2.51 -11.11 16.69
CA ARG A 132 -2.63 -12.08 15.59
C ARG A 132 -1.94 -11.56 14.34
N PRO A 133 -1.02 -12.35 13.73
CA PRO A 133 -0.35 -11.95 12.50
C PRO A 133 -1.32 -11.91 11.33
N LEU A 134 -0.96 -11.21 10.26
CA LEU A 134 -1.77 -11.06 9.05
C LEU A 134 -2.11 -12.41 8.43
N ARG A 135 -1.23 -13.40 8.59
CA ARG A 135 -1.46 -14.78 8.17
C ARG A 135 -2.74 -15.38 8.76
N ALA A 136 -3.03 -15.11 10.03
CA ALA A 136 -4.25 -15.62 10.66
C ALA A 136 -5.52 -15.03 10.02
N LEU A 137 -5.47 -13.74 9.63
CA LEU A 137 -6.56 -13.11 8.88
C LEU A 137 -6.68 -13.75 7.49
N THR A 138 -5.58 -13.91 6.76
CA THR A 138 -5.62 -14.47 5.39
C THR A 138 -6.07 -15.94 5.38
N ASP A 139 -5.65 -16.74 6.34
CA ASP A 139 -6.07 -18.14 6.46
C ASP A 139 -7.57 -18.24 6.73
N TRP A 140 -8.11 -17.36 7.59
CA TRP A 140 -9.55 -17.27 7.84
C TRP A 140 -10.33 -16.83 6.59
N LEU A 141 -9.81 -15.85 5.83
CA LEU A 141 -10.41 -15.40 4.58
C LEU A 141 -10.42 -16.51 3.53
N ASP A 142 -9.33 -17.26 3.39
CA ASP A 142 -9.24 -18.41 2.48
C ASP A 142 -10.19 -19.53 2.87
N ALA A 143 -10.27 -19.90 4.15
CA ALA A 143 -11.23 -20.87 4.66
C ALA A 143 -12.68 -20.44 4.41
N SER A 144 -12.94 -19.13 4.43
CA SER A 144 -14.24 -18.53 4.13
C SER A 144 -14.49 -18.31 2.63
N SER A 145 -13.57 -18.75 1.75
CA SER A 145 -13.61 -18.52 0.30
C SER A 145 -13.71 -17.03 -0.11
N ILE A 146 -13.27 -16.13 0.76
CA ILE A 146 -13.24 -14.68 0.51
C ILE A 146 -11.93 -14.34 -0.21
N LYS A 147 -12.02 -13.73 -1.40
CA LYS A 147 -10.87 -13.41 -2.25
C LYS A 147 -10.33 -11.99 -2.11
N SER A 148 -11.01 -11.15 -1.33
CA SER A 148 -10.62 -9.76 -1.10
C SER A 148 -11.20 -9.28 0.22
N PHE A 149 -10.38 -8.58 1.00
CA PHE A 149 -10.80 -7.94 2.25
C PHE A 149 -11.02 -6.45 2.00
N GLY A 150 -12.25 -5.98 2.22
CA GLY A 150 -12.55 -4.55 2.15
C GLY A 150 -12.20 -3.87 3.47
N ALA A 151 -11.40 -2.81 3.40
CA ALA A 151 -11.08 -1.96 4.55
C ALA A 151 -11.55 -0.52 4.29
N MET A 152 -11.86 0.20 5.36
CA MET A 152 -12.13 1.63 5.32
C MET A 152 -10.81 2.40 5.45
N LEU A 153 -10.62 3.46 4.66
CA LEU A 153 -9.57 4.43 4.91
C LEU A 153 -10.05 5.40 5.99
N LEU A 154 -9.34 5.43 7.11
CA LEU A 154 -9.59 6.34 8.22
C LEU A 154 -8.47 7.39 8.24
N ASP A 155 -8.81 8.66 7.98
CA ASP A 155 -7.84 9.75 8.08
C ASP A 155 -7.60 10.07 9.56
N MET A 156 -6.34 9.98 9.98
CA MET A 156 -5.89 10.33 11.33
C MET A 156 -5.04 11.60 11.30
N TYR A 157 -5.11 12.41 12.36
CA TYR A 157 -4.41 13.71 12.44
C TYR A 157 -3.97 14.01 13.89
N PRO A 158 -2.97 14.89 14.09
CA PRO A 158 -2.51 15.25 15.42
C PRO A 158 -3.51 16.11 16.20
N LYS A 159 -3.30 16.19 17.51
CA LYS A 159 -3.99 17.21 18.31
C LYS A 159 -3.41 18.58 18.00
N GLY A 160 -4.26 19.53 17.61
CA GLY A 160 -3.84 20.89 17.30
C GLY A 160 -3.32 21.04 15.86
N PRO A 161 -2.58 22.13 15.57
CA PRO A 161 -2.04 22.40 14.24
C PRO A 161 -1.05 21.32 13.76
N ILE A 162 -1.12 20.98 12.47
CA ILE A 162 -0.32 19.91 11.85
C ILE A 162 1.19 20.20 11.90
N ASP A 163 1.57 21.47 11.88
CA ASP A 163 2.95 21.95 11.88
C ASP A 163 3.64 21.90 13.27
N GLN A 164 2.88 21.69 14.35
CA GLN A 164 3.44 21.70 15.72
C GLN A 164 4.05 20.36 16.15
N GLN A 165 3.75 19.26 15.46
CA GLN A 165 4.21 17.92 15.83
C GLN A 165 4.99 17.28 14.67
N PRO A 166 6.26 17.68 14.46
CA PRO A 166 7.04 17.17 13.34
C PRO A 166 7.32 15.68 13.51
N TYR A 167 7.03 14.91 12.46
CA TYR A 167 7.36 13.49 12.39
C TYR A 167 8.89 13.30 12.30
N ARG A 168 9.42 12.32 13.04
CA ARG A 168 10.83 11.93 12.99
C ARG A 168 10.99 10.59 12.31
N GLU A 169 12.14 10.39 11.68
CA GLU A 169 12.43 9.14 10.98
C GLU A 169 12.25 7.91 11.89
N GLY A 170 11.46 6.95 11.44
CA GLY A 170 11.21 5.71 12.17
C GLY A 170 10.32 5.83 13.40
N GLN A 171 9.82 7.02 13.73
CA GLN A 171 8.85 7.25 14.79
C GLN A 171 7.53 6.52 14.48
N ASN A 172 6.82 6.13 15.52
CA ASN A 172 5.46 5.62 15.37
C ASN A 172 4.49 6.77 15.03
N PRO A 173 3.88 6.81 13.84
CA PRO A 173 2.97 7.89 13.45
C PRO A 173 1.72 7.94 14.32
N PHE A 174 1.32 6.83 14.95
CA PHE A 174 0.16 6.79 15.85
C PHE A 174 0.37 7.57 17.16
N GLU A 175 1.62 7.87 17.54
CA GLU A 175 1.92 8.74 18.70
C GLU A 175 1.58 10.20 18.41
N ILE A 176 1.66 10.60 17.13
CA ILE A 176 1.37 11.95 16.67
C ILE A 176 -0.09 12.02 16.22
N ALA A 177 -0.45 11.22 15.22
CA ALA A 177 -1.76 11.20 14.60
C ALA A 177 -2.72 10.30 15.39
N SER A 178 -3.16 10.77 16.55
CA SER A 178 -4.02 10.01 17.47
C SER A 178 -5.50 10.41 17.41
N TRP A 179 -5.89 11.37 16.58
CA TRP A 179 -7.26 11.87 16.46
C TRP A 179 -7.87 11.51 15.11
N PHE A 180 -9.17 11.27 15.11
CA PHE A 180 -9.96 11.01 13.92
C PHE A 180 -11.41 11.48 14.15
N ASP A 181 -12.16 11.69 13.07
CA ASP A 181 -13.59 11.99 13.16
C ASP A 181 -14.34 10.71 13.53
N SER A 182 -15.08 10.71 14.63
CA SER A 182 -15.91 9.58 15.04
C SER A 182 -17.22 9.44 14.25
N GLY A 183 -17.54 10.42 13.39
CA GLY A 183 -18.78 10.47 12.61
C GLY A 183 -18.58 11.11 11.23
N ASN A 184 -19.69 11.46 10.57
CA ASN A 184 -19.75 12.07 9.23
C ASN A 184 -19.25 11.18 8.07
N TYR A 185 -19.23 9.86 8.25
CA TYR A 185 -19.02 8.93 7.14
C TYR A 185 -20.35 8.55 6.50
N MET A 186 -20.41 8.68 5.18
CA MET A 186 -21.51 8.25 4.35
C MET A 186 -21.14 6.95 3.65
N ILE A 187 -22.08 6.01 3.62
CA ILE A 187 -21.93 4.74 2.94
C ILE A 187 -22.87 4.71 1.74
N SER A 188 -22.33 4.44 0.56
CA SER A 188 -23.12 4.22 -0.65
C SER A 188 -22.60 3.01 -1.43
N LYS A 189 -23.48 2.29 -2.12
CA LYS A 189 -23.07 1.18 -2.98
C LYS A 189 -22.69 1.71 -4.36
N ASN A 190 -21.47 1.41 -4.81
CA ASN A 190 -21.08 1.74 -6.17
C ASN A 190 -21.86 0.86 -7.16
N LYS A 191 -22.67 1.49 -8.02
CA LYS A 191 -23.52 0.76 -8.99
C LYS A 191 -22.74 0.02 -10.09
N ILE A 192 -21.49 0.42 -10.36
CA ILE A 192 -20.65 -0.14 -11.44
C ILE A 192 -19.84 -1.35 -10.93
N PHE A 193 -19.23 -1.19 -9.75
CA PHE A 193 -18.26 -2.13 -9.18
C PHE A 193 -18.84 -2.98 -8.04
N GLY A 194 -20.00 -2.60 -7.50
CA GLY A 194 -20.71 -3.34 -6.45
C GLY A 194 -20.12 -3.19 -5.05
N ASN A 195 -18.96 -2.56 -4.90
CA ASN A 195 -18.32 -2.31 -3.62
C ASN A 195 -18.98 -1.16 -2.85
N LEU A 196 -18.82 -1.18 -1.52
CA LEU A 196 -19.21 -0.06 -0.68
C LEU A 196 -18.20 1.07 -0.84
N TRP A 197 -18.71 2.29 -1.01
CA TRP A 197 -17.97 3.53 -0.94
C TRP A 197 -18.27 4.16 0.41
N ILE A 198 -17.23 4.28 1.22
CA ILE A 198 -17.28 4.95 2.51
C ILE A 198 -16.48 6.23 2.35
N GLN A 199 -17.13 7.38 2.52
CA GLN A 199 -16.54 8.70 2.30
C GLN A 199 -16.98 9.63 3.43
N GLY A 200 -16.11 10.53 3.88
CA GLY A 200 -16.45 11.41 4.99
C GLY A 200 -15.24 11.85 5.78
N GLY A 201 -15.46 12.07 7.08
CA GLY A 201 -14.43 12.43 8.03
C GLY A 201 -13.83 13.82 7.76
N PRO A 202 -12.52 14.01 8.02
CA PRO A 202 -11.84 15.31 7.90
C PRO A 202 -12.02 15.97 6.53
N ARG A 203 -12.11 15.17 5.46
CA ARG A 203 -12.24 15.64 4.07
C ARG A 203 -13.56 16.34 3.77
N THR A 204 -14.54 16.25 4.68
CA THR A 204 -15.83 16.94 4.56
C THR A 204 -15.94 18.19 5.42
N ARG A 205 -14.93 18.48 6.24
CA ARG A 205 -14.83 19.73 6.98
C ARG A 205 -14.62 20.86 5.96
N LYS A 206 -15.44 21.92 6.06
CA LYS A 206 -15.28 23.14 5.29
C LYS A 206 -14.31 24.08 5.99
#